data_AF-A0A147KBD9-F1
#
_entry.id   AF-A0A147KBD9-F1
#
_cell.length_a   1.000
_cell.length_b   1.000
_cell.length_c   1.000
_cell.angle_alpha   90.00
_cell.angle_beta   90.00
_cell.angle_gamma   90.00
#
_symmetry.space_group_name_H-M   'P 1'
#
loop_
_entity.id
_entity.type
_entity.pdbx_description
1 polymer ?
#
loop_
_entity_poly.entity_id
_entity_poly.type
_entity_poly.pdbx_seq_one_letter_code
_entity_poly.pdbx_strand_id
1 'polypeptide(L)'
;MQAEHFKIKGMEQQFVEFRYMEYNILLTRFEKIRVESSSEEARFLYFIYIFRKENKVVGKNQDKQTFNIICFNRVYHTYNEFMQNIDAILSEYILDEEELWKCLKLAKKLNPDYIRKLMNKE
;
A
#
# COMPACT_ATOMS: atom_id res chain seq x y z
N MET A 1 -1.66 -12.79 -0.07
CA MET A 1 -1.26 -13.16 -1.45
C MET A 1 0.25 -13.14 -1.49
N GLN A 2 0.90 -14.17 -2.02
CA GLN A 2 2.36 -14.16 -2.16
C GLN A 2 2.76 -13.23 -3.30
N ALA A 3 3.75 -12.38 -3.05
CA ALA A 3 4.18 -11.28 -3.91
C ALA A 3 4.83 -11.68 -5.24
N GLU A 4 5.03 -12.97 -5.46
CA GLU A 4 5.82 -13.48 -6.59
C GLU A 4 5.13 -13.26 -7.95
N HIS A 5 3.81 -13.08 -7.97
CA HIS A 5 3.03 -13.03 -9.22
C HIS A 5 3.02 -11.69 -9.96
N PHE A 6 3.62 -10.62 -9.42
CA PHE A 6 3.56 -9.29 -10.05
C PHE A 6 4.88 -8.81 -10.65
N LYS A 7 5.98 -9.58 -10.61
CA LYS A 7 7.27 -9.10 -11.11
C LYS A 7 7.26 -8.97 -12.64
N ILE A 8 7.03 -7.74 -13.14
CA ILE A 8 7.25 -7.41 -14.55
C ILE A 8 8.75 -7.20 -14.75
N LYS A 9 9.37 -8.00 -15.62
CA LYS A 9 10.81 -7.93 -15.91
C LYS A 9 11.14 -6.53 -16.44
N GLY A 10 11.99 -5.79 -15.74
CA GLY A 10 12.46 -4.45 -16.12
C GLY A 10 11.65 -3.28 -15.54
N MET A 11 10.69 -3.52 -14.64
CA MET A 11 9.97 -2.45 -13.93
C MET A 11 10.20 -2.55 -12.43
N GLU A 12 10.53 -1.42 -11.80
CA GLU A 12 10.66 -1.34 -10.35
C GLU A 12 9.28 -1.24 -9.68
N GLN A 13 9.06 -2.12 -8.70
CA GLN A 13 7.84 -2.12 -7.90
C GLN A 13 8.13 -2.49 -6.44
N GLN A 14 7.35 -1.92 -5.54
CA GLN A 14 7.42 -2.22 -4.11
C GLN A 14 6.00 -2.33 -3.56
N PHE A 15 5.77 -3.27 -2.65
CA PHE A 15 4.50 -3.44 -1.97
C PHE A 15 4.74 -3.59 -0.46
N VAL A 16 3.74 -3.16 0.30
CA VAL A 16 3.65 -3.28 1.75
C VAL A 16 2.22 -3.69 2.07
N GLU A 17 2.05 -4.79 2.78
CA GLU A 17 0.76 -5.23 3.32
C GLU A 17 0.80 -5.04 4.84
N PHE A 18 -0.25 -4.43 5.39
CA PHE A 18 -0.42 -4.23 6.83
C PHE A 18 -1.84 -4.65 7.22
N ARG A 19 -1.95 -5.49 8.25
CA ARG A 19 -3.24 -6.02 8.70
C ARG A 19 -3.53 -5.49 10.09
N TYR A 20 -4.73 -4.95 10.27
CA TYR A 20 -5.21 -4.44 11.55
C TYR A 20 -6.70 -4.75 11.69
N MET A 21 -7.06 -5.52 12.72
CA MET A 21 -8.43 -6.01 12.93
C MET A 21 -9.01 -6.66 11.66
N GLU A 22 -10.18 -6.23 11.20
CA GLU A 22 -10.81 -6.68 9.96
C GLU A 22 -10.23 -6.03 8.69
N TYR A 23 -9.35 -5.04 8.82
CA TYR A 23 -8.79 -4.31 7.70
C TYR A 23 -7.48 -4.93 7.19
N ASN A 24 -7.35 -4.92 5.87
CA ASN A 24 -6.10 -5.19 5.16
C ASN A 24 -5.73 -3.96 4.34
N ILE A 25 -4.61 -3.35 4.67
CA ILE A 25 -4.10 -2.13 4.04
C ILE A 25 -2.94 -2.52 3.13
N LEU A 26 -3.10 -2.25 1.86
CA LEU A 26 -2.10 -2.51 0.82
C LEU A 26 -1.60 -1.18 0.28
N LEU A 27 -0.31 -0.94 0.47
CA LEU A 27 0.40 0.24 -0.04
C LEU A 27 1.38 -0.22 -1.10
N THR A 28 1.34 0.37 -2.28
CA THR A 28 2.20 -0.05 -3.40
C THR A 28 2.79 1.12 -4.14
N ARG A 29 3.94 0.86 -4.76
CA ARG A 29 4.61 1.75 -5.71
C ARG A 29 4.88 0.98 -6.99
N PHE A 30 4.55 1.59 -8.13
CA PHE A 30 4.88 1.09 -9.46
C PHE A 30 5.60 2.16 -10.27
N GLU A 31 6.62 1.74 -11.01
CA GLU A 31 7.24 2.57 -12.04
C GLU A 31 6.25 2.83 -13.19
N LYS A 32 6.18 4.07 -13.68
CA LYS A 32 5.34 4.45 -14.82
C LYS A 32 6.00 3.97 -16.13
N ILE A 33 5.20 3.36 -17.00
CA ILE A 33 5.66 2.96 -18.34
C ILE A 33 5.76 4.20 -19.23
N ARG A 34 6.93 4.44 -19.86
CA ARG A 34 7.18 5.48 -20.88
C ARG A 34 7.04 6.93 -20.40
N VAL A 35 7.60 7.26 -19.25
CA VAL A 35 7.80 8.68 -18.90
C VAL A 35 9.26 9.02 -19.12
N GLU A 36 9.55 9.82 -20.15
CA GLU A 36 10.76 10.66 -20.18
C GLU A 36 10.59 11.74 -19.11
N SER A 37 10.52 11.34 -17.83
CA SER A 37 10.28 12.28 -16.74
C SER A 37 11.57 13.04 -16.48
N SER A 38 11.50 14.37 -16.57
CA SER A 38 12.59 15.28 -16.22
C SER A 38 12.97 15.23 -14.73
N SER A 39 12.14 14.63 -13.87
CA SER A 39 12.44 14.42 -12.44
C SER A 39 12.19 12.98 -11.98
N GLU A 40 13.08 12.48 -11.12
CA GLU A 40 13.03 11.14 -10.53
C GLU A 40 11.78 10.92 -9.65
N GLU A 41 11.25 11.99 -9.05
CA GLU A 41 10.01 11.96 -8.23
C GLU A 41 8.75 11.63 -9.06
N ALA A 42 8.72 12.01 -10.34
CA ALA A 42 7.57 11.77 -11.21
C ALA A 42 7.59 10.38 -11.87
N ARG A 43 8.62 9.56 -11.63
CA ARG A 43 8.80 8.24 -12.25
C ARG A 43 7.84 7.17 -11.71
N PHE A 44 7.25 7.40 -10.53
CA PHE A 44 6.46 6.39 -9.82
C PHE A 44 5.00 6.79 -9.60
N LEU A 45 4.12 5.80 -9.52
CA LEU A 45 2.76 5.90 -8.99
C LEU A 45 2.70 5.19 -7.65
N TYR A 46 1.92 5.77 -6.73
CA TYR A 46 1.70 5.22 -5.40
C TYR A 46 0.22 4.92 -5.23
N PHE A 47 -0.10 3.73 -4.75
CA PHE A 47 -1.47 3.31 -4.52
C PHE A 47 -1.67 2.96 -3.05
N ILE A 48 -2.84 3.30 -2.55
CA ILE A 48 -3.37 2.79 -1.29
C ILE A 48 -4.67 2.05 -1.60
N TYR A 49 -4.80 0.85 -1.06
CA TYR A 49 -6.03 0.08 -1.04
C TYR A 49 -6.30 -0.36 0.40
N ILE A 50 -7.51 -0.16 0.87
CA ILE A 50 -7.96 -0.61 2.17
C ILE A 50 -9.13 -1.54 1.94
N PHE A 51 -8.96 -2.78 2.37
CA PHE A 51 -9.97 -3.82 2.29
C PHE A 51 -10.52 -4.13 3.67
N ARG A 52 -11.81 -4.39 3.80
CA ARG A 52 -12.40 -4.99 4.99
C ARG A 52 -12.78 -6.44 4.71
N LYS A 53 -12.43 -7.34 5.62
CA LYS A 53 -12.92 -8.71 5.60
C LYS A 53 -14.35 -8.77 6.12
N GLU A 54 -15.27 -9.24 5.29
CA GLU A 54 -16.64 -9.50 5.68
C GLU A 54 -16.99 -10.98 5.51
N ASN A 55 -17.57 -11.57 6.55
CA ASN A 55 -18.16 -12.89 6.46
C ASN A 55 -19.61 -12.75 6.01
N LYS A 56 -19.93 -13.25 4.83
CA LYS A 56 -21.32 -13.34 4.35
C LYS A 56 -21.75 -14.79 4.35
N VAL A 57 -23.00 -15.00 4.74
CA VAL A 57 -23.66 -16.30 4.64
C VAL A 57 -24.11 -16.47 3.20
N VAL A 58 -23.64 -17.51 2.53
CA VAL A 58 -23.95 -17.78 1.12
C VAL A 58 -24.70 -19.11 1.00
N GLY A 59 -25.86 -19.08 0.35
CA GLY A 59 -26.66 -20.27 0.06
C GLY A 59 -27.57 -20.73 1.21
N LYS A 60 -28.38 -21.75 0.93
CA LYS A 60 -29.33 -22.34 1.90
C LYS A 60 -28.65 -23.12 3.04
N ASN A 61 -27.39 -23.49 2.87
CA ASN A 61 -26.62 -24.32 3.82
C ASN A 61 -25.88 -23.50 4.89
N GLN A 62 -26.06 -22.17 4.91
CA GLN A 62 -25.41 -21.26 5.86
C GLN A 62 -23.87 -21.24 5.84
N ASP A 63 -23.25 -21.65 4.73
CA ASP A 63 -21.79 -21.61 4.60
C ASP A 63 -21.29 -20.16 4.68
N LYS A 64 -20.37 -19.90 5.62
CA LYS A 64 -19.73 -18.60 5.78
C LYS A 64 -18.59 -18.47 4.77
N GLN A 65 -18.73 -17.56 3.81
CA GLN A 65 -17.62 -17.17 2.94
C GLN A 65 -17.08 -15.80 3.38
N THR A 66 -15.75 -15.67 3.40
CA THR A 66 -15.06 -14.42 3.68
C THR A 66 -14.77 -13.67 2.37
N PHE A 67 -15.26 -12.44 2.26
CA PHE A 67 -15.03 -11.54 1.14
C PHE A 67 -14.12 -10.39 1.57
N ASN A 68 -13.23 -9.94 0.68
CA ASN A 68 -12.51 -8.68 0.87
C ASN A 68 -13.27 -7.58 0.13
N ILE A 69 -13.82 -6.62 0.85
CA ILE A 69 -14.53 -5.46 0.28
C ILE A 69 -13.58 -4.28 0.25
N ILE A 70 -13.45 -3.61 -0.90
CA ILE A 70 -12.69 -2.37 -1.01
C ILE A 70 -13.45 -1.28 -0.26
N CYS A 71 -12.87 -0.78 0.83
CA CYS A 71 -13.39 0.35 1.59
C CYS A 71 -12.83 1.67 1.07
N PHE A 72 -11.59 1.66 0.60
CA PHE A 72 -10.92 2.84 0.08
C PHE A 72 -9.87 2.47 -0.96
N ASN A 73 -9.73 3.30 -1.98
CA ASN A 73 -8.59 3.27 -2.87
C ASN A 73 -8.26 4.67 -3.38
N ARG A 74 -6.95 4.96 -3.53
CA ARG A 74 -6.49 6.21 -4.14
C ARG A 74 -5.12 6.03 -4.80
N VAL A 75 -4.87 6.86 -5.79
CA VAL A 75 -3.61 6.92 -6.55
C VAL A 75 -2.97 8.29 -6.35
N TYR A 76 -1.66 8.31 -6.23
CA TYR A 76 -0.84 9.51 -6.11
C TYR A 76 0.31 9.48 -7.12
N HIS A 77 0.69 10.65 -7.62
CA HIS A 77 1.66 10.77 -8.71
C HIS A 77 3.09 11.03 -8.24
N THR A 78 3.27 11.31 -6.94
CA THR A 78 4.57 11.50 -6.29
C THR A 78 4.58 10.88 -4.89
N TYR A 79 5.77 10.57 -4.38
CA TYR A 79 5.94 10.06 -3.01
C TYR A 79 5.52 11.09 -1.95
N ASN A 80 5.83 12.36 -2.19
CA ASN A 80 5.55 13.44 -1.24
C ASN A 80 4.04 13.62 -1.08
N GLU A 81 3.29 13.65 -2.19
CA GLU A 81 1.83 13.73 -2.17
C GLU A 81 1.23 12.52 -1.41
N PHE A 82 1.72 11.31 -1.68
CA PHE A 82 1.31 10.10 -0.98
C PHE A 82 1.54 10.20 0.54
N MET A 83 2.74 10.60 0.97
CA MET A 83 3.08 10.68 2.39
C MET A 83 2.38 11.82 3.14
N GLN A 84 2.05 12.93 2.48
CA GLN A 84 1.30 14.03 3.08
C GLN A 84 -0.15 13.66 3.40
N ASN A 85 -0.73 12.72 2.64
CA ASN A 85 -2.14 12.35 2.79
C ASN A 85 -2.36 11.04 3.56
N ILE A 86 -1.38 10.14 3.58
CA ILE A 86 -1.57 8.78 4.09
C ILE A 86 -1.90 8.74 5.59
N ASP A 87 -1.34 9.64 6.40
CA ASP A 87 -1.61 9.69 7.84
C ASP A 87 -3.10 9.93 8.13
N ALA A 88 -3.67 10.98 7.53
CA ALA A 88 -5.09 11.29 7.64
C ALA A 88 -5.96 10.10 7.20
N ILE A 89 -5.65 9.48 6.07
CA ILE A 89 -6.42 8.32 5.57
C ILE A 89 -6.32 7.14 6.55
N LEU A 90 -5.12 6.77 7.00
CA LEU A 90 -4.93 5.61 7.86
C LEU A 90 -5.57 5.80 9.24
N SER A 91 -5.61 7.03 9.75
CA SER A 91 -6.22 7.36 11.04
C SER A 91 -7.74 7.08 11.07
N GLU A 92 -8.40 7.00 9.91
CA GLU A 92 -9.82 6.61 9.83
C GLU A 92 -10.04 5.10 10.04
N TYR A 93 -9.00 4.27 9.85
CA TYR A 93 -9.10 2.81 9.89
C TYR A 93 -8.26 2.17 11.01
N ILE A 94 -7.21 2.85 11.47
CA ILE A 94 -6.34 2.41 12.55
C ILE A 94 -6.49 3.38 13.72
N LEU A 95 -7.25 2.95 14.74
CA LEU A 95 -7.52 3.76 15.93
C LEU A 95 -6.40 3.65 16.99
N ASP A 96 -5.60 2.58 16.93
CA ASP A 96 -4.44 2.40 17.79
C ASP A 96 -3.26 3.21 17.23
N GLU A 97 -2.77 4.17 18.01
CA GLU A 97 -1.71 5.07 17.59
C GLU A 97 -0.41 4.32 17.28
N GLU A 98 -0.04 3.30 18.06
CA GLU A 98 1.18 2.53 17.84
C GLU A 98 1.11 1.74 16.53
N GLU A 99 -0.04 1.14 16.24
CA GLU A 99 -0.28 0.44 14.98
C GLU A 99 -0.27 1.40 13.78
N LEU A 100 -0.84 2.60 13.93
CA LEU A 100 -0.78 3.65 12.91
C LEU A 100 0.67 4.03 12.61
N TRP A 101 1.48 4.28 13.66
CA TRP A 101 2.91 4.57 13.52
C TRP A 101 3.68 3.42 12.86
N LYS A 102 3.35 2.16 13.18
CA LYS A 102 3.96 0.98 12.52
C LYS A 102 3.62 0.96 11.03
N CYS A 103 2.35 1.18 10.67
CA CYS A 103 1.92 1.24 9.27
C CYS A 103 2.62 2.36 8.50
N LEU A 104 2.68 3.57 9.06
CA LEU A 104 3.38 4.72 8.47
C LEU A 104 4.88 4.47 8.29
N LYS A 105 5.54 3.81 9.24
CA LYS A 105 6.95 3.41 9.10
C LYS A 105 7.13 2.42 7.94
N LEU A 106 6.19 1.51 7.72
CA LEU A 106 6.24 0.61 6.57
C LEU A 106 6.01 1.37 5.26
N ALA A 107 5.10 2.35 5.22
CA ALA A 107 4.86 3.19 4.04
C ALA A 107 6.14 3.89 3.56
N LYS A 108 7.04 4.29 4.48
CA LYS A 108 8.33 4.90 4.13
C LYS A 108 9.23 4.00 3.27
N LYS A 109 9.06 2.67 3.34
CA LYS A 109 9.79 1.71 2.49
C LYS A 109 9.43 1.83 1.01
N LEU A 110 8.33 2.51 0.69
CA LEU A 110 7.95 2.82 -0.69
C LEU A 110 8.77 3.96 -1.28
N ASN A 111 9.58 4.69 -0.51
CA ASN A 111 10.46 5.71 -1.09
C ASN A 111 11.52 5.04 -2.01
N PRO A 112 11.71 5.51 -3.26
CA PRO A 112 12.76 5.00 -4.16
C PRO A 112 14.17 5.02 -3.54
N ASP A 113 14.48 6.04 -2.76
CA ASP A 113 15.77 6.21 -2.11
C ASP A 113 15.89 5.48 -0.77
N TYR A 114 14.87 4.75 -0.32
CA TYR A 114 14.85 4.15 1.01
C TYR A 114 16.05 3.21 1.23
N ILE A 115 16.34 2.32 0.27
CA ILE A 115 17.47 1.38 0.35
C ILE A 115 18.81 2.13 0.24
N ARG A 116 18.89 3.15 -0.62
CA ARG A 116 20.09 3.99 -0.79
C ARG A 116 20.48 4.70 0.52
N LYS A 117 19.48 5.19 1.25
CA LYS A 117 19.68 5.85 2.56
C LYS A 117 20.03 4.89 3.69
N LEU A 118 19.67 3.61 3.59
CA LEU A 118 20.08 2.59 4.55
C LEU A 118 21.54 2.17 4.34
N MET A 119 22.00 2.08 3.09
CA MET A 119 23.39 1.69 2.77
C MET A 119 24.42 2.82 3.02
N ASN A 120 23.99 4.08 3.00
CA ASN A 120 24.87 5.24 3.27
C ASN A 120 24.89 5.67 4.76
N LYS A 121 24.37 4.82 5.65
CA LYS A 121 24.35 5.05 7.11
C LYS A 121 25.33 4.15 7.88
N GLU A 122 26.21 3.45 7.16
CA GLU A 122 27.40 2.77 7.68
C GLU A 122 28.64 3.66 7.47
#